data_AF-V6HLF6-F1
#
_entry.id   AF-V6HLF6-F1
#
_cell.length_a   1.000
_cell.length_b   1.000
_cell.length_c   1.000
_cell.angle_alpha   90.00
_cell.angle_beta   90.00
_cell.angle_gamma   90.00
#
_symmetry.space_group_name_H-M   'P 1'
#
loop_
_entity.id
_entity.type
_entity.pdbx_description
1 polymer ?
#
loop_
_entity_poly.entity_id
_entity_poly.type
_entity_poly.pdbx_seq_one_letter_code
_entity_poly.pdbx_strand_id
1 'polypeptide(L)'
;MKKVKLHELKDVEILAQIEDARKVIRTARFQYGVARSLENPKVIANAKKKIARLLTIKRERALAGTPGANKVRRFSRSTRKEQNRAKANGAAKLAAKAKN
;
A
#
# COMPACT_ATOMS: atom_id res chain seq x y z
N MET A 1 6.03 12.72 21.70
CA MET A 1 6.72 11.60 21.00
C MET A 1 8.12 12.06 20.60
N LYS A 2 9.18 11.40 21.10
CA LYS A 2 10.54 11.60 20.55
C LYS A 2 10.45 11.43 19.03
N LYS A 3 10.98 12.40 18.28
CA LYS A 3 11.09 12.33 16.82
C LYS A 3 12.11 11.24 16.48
N VAL A 4 11.72 9.97 16.57
CA VAL A 4 12.52 8.88 16.03
C VAL A 4 12.68 9.17 14.54
N LYS A 5 13.92 9.30 14.08
CA LYS A 5 14.18 9.54 12.67
C LYS A 5 13.71 8.29 11.94
N LEU A 6 12.75 8.43 11.03
CA LEU A 6 12.14 7.30 10.31
C LEU A 6 13.19 6.45 9.56
N HIS A 7 14.36 7.01 9.28
CA HIS A 7 15.48 6.35 8.62
C HIS A 7 16.25 5.36 9.50
N GLU A 8 16.10 5.41 10.83
CA GLU A 8 16.81 4.52 11.77
C GLU A 8 16.03 3.22 12.03
N LEU A 9 14.76 3.14 11.62
CA LEU A 9 13.91 1.97 11.83
C LEU A 9 14.38 0.77 11.02
N LYS A 10 14.32 -0.44 11.58
CA LYS A 10 14.57 -1.68 10.82
C LYS A 10 13.46 -1.92 9.80
N ASP A 11 13.74 -2.65 8.72
CA ASP A 11 12.73 -2.92 7.67
C ASP A 11 11.48 -3.62 8.21
N VAL A 12 11.65 -4.54 9.18
CA VAL A 12 10.54 -5.23 9.85
C VAL A 12 9.64 -4.25 10.61
N GLU A 13 10.25 -3.29 11.30
CA GLU A 13 9.53 -2.25 12.05
C GLU A 13 8.80 -1.28 11.12
N ILE A 14 9.39 -0.95 9.97
CA ILE A 14 8.74 -0.15 8.93
C ILE A 14 7.46 -0.84 8.46
N LEU A 15 7.49 -2.16 8.23
CA LEU A 15 6.31 -2.92 7.82
C LEU A 15 5.24 -2.93 8.91
N ALA A 16 5.61 -3.21 10.16
CA ALA A 16 4.69 -3.18 11.28
C ALA A 16 3.99 -1.80 11.40
N GLN A 17 4.76 -0.71 11.33
CA GLN A 17 4.21 0.64 11.41
C GLN A 17 3.30 1.01 10.22
N ILE A 18 3.55 0.45 9.03
CA ILE A 18 2.64 0.61 7.88
C ILE A 18 1.31 -0.07 8.18
N GLU A 19 1.32 -1.31 8.69
CA GLU A 19 0.08 -2.03 9.01
C GLU A 19 -0.71 -1.34 10.13
N ASP A 20 -0.04 -0.86 11.17
CA ASP A 20 -0.71 -0.12 12.24
C ASP A 20 -1.31 1.19 11.72
N ALA A 21 -0.59 1.93 10.87
CA ALA A 21 -1.13 3.13 10.26
C ALA A 21 -2.33 2.84 9.34
N ARG A 22 -2.38 1.68 8.66
CA ARG A 22 -3.53 1.23 7.87
C ARG A 22 -4.75 0.95 8.76
N LYS A 23 -4.55 0.28 9.90
CA LYS A 23 -5.62 0.04 10.88
C LYS A 23 -6.19 1.36 11.40
N VAL A 24 -5.33 2.31 11.76
CA VAL A 24 -5.74 3.66 12.18
C VAL A 24 -6.58 4.35 11.11
N ILE A 25 -6.17 4.29 9.83
CA ILE A 25 -6.97 4.86 8.73
C ILE A 25 -8.34 4.19 8.64
N ARG A 26 -8.41 2.87 8.75
CA ARG A 26 -9.69 2.14 8.67
C ARG A 26 -10.64 2.59 9.77
N THR A 27 -10.17 2.60 11.02
CA THR A 27 -10.97 3.03 12.17
C THR A 27 -11.40 4.49 12.06
N ALA A 28 -10.46 5.39 11.73
CA ALA A 28 -10.76 6.82 11.60
C ALA A 28 -11.73 7.11 10.45
N ARG A 29 -11.64 6.38 9.32
CA ARG A 29 -12.61 6.51 8.22
C ARG A 29 -14.00 6.04 8.62
N PHE A 30 -14.11 4.98 9.40
CA PHE A 30 -15.39 4.52 9.93
C PHE A 30 -15.99 5.54 10.91
N GLN A 31 -15.18 6.03 11.85
CA GLN A 31 -15.61 7.08 12.79
C GLN A 31 -16.05 8.36 12.09
N TYR A 32 -15.35 8.74 11.02
CA TYR A 32 -15.70 9.92 10.22
C TYR A 32 -17.00 9.73 9.42
N GLY A 33 -17.11 8.62 8.68
CA GLY A 33 -18.20 8.43 7.71
C GLY A 33 -19.49 7.86 8.32
N VAL A 34 -19.36 6.98 9.31
CA VAL A 34 -20.50 6.23 9.87
C VAL A 34 -20.89 6.80 11.23
N ALA A 35 -19.96 6.78 12.19
CA ALA A 35 -20.28 7.17 13.57
C ALA A 35 -20.39 8.71 13.75
N ARG A 36 -19.85 9.50 12.81
CA ARG A 36 -19.69 10.97 12.88
C ARG A 36 -19.09 11.47 14.20
N SER A 37 -18.29 10.63 14.86
CA SER A 37 -17.70 10.90 16.18
C SER A 37 -16.19 11.15 16.11
N LEU A 38 -15.64 11.33 14.90
CA LEU A 38 -14.23 11.63 14.74
C LEU A 38 -13.95 13.08 15.12
N GLU A 39 -13.31 13.27 16.28
CA GLU A 39 -12.96 14.58 16.81
C GLU A 39 -11.97 15.36 15.92
N ASN A 40 -11.00 14.67 15.31
CA ASN A 40 -9.98 15.31 14.47
C ASN A 40 -9.79 14.61 13.11
N PRO A 41 -10.28 15.19 11.99
CA PRO A 41 -10.12 14.61 10.66
C PRO A 41 -8.67 14.59 10.17
N LYS A 42 -7.77 15.42 10.73
CA LYS A 42 -6.35 15.45 10.36
C LYS A 42 -5.65 14.12 10.68
N VAL A 43 -6.19 13.30 11.58
CA VAL A 43 -5.67 11.96 11.89
C VAL A 43 -5.57 11.10 10.63
N ILE A 44 -6.59 11.14 9.77
CA ILE A 44 -6.60 10.38 8.50
C ILE A 44 -5.49 10.88 7.57
N ALA A 45 -5.37 12.20 7.40
CA ALA A 45 -4.37 12.81 6.54
C ALA A 45 -2.94 12.53 7.04
N ASN A 46 -2.72 12.63 8.35
CA ASN A 46 -1.42 12.36 8.97
C ASN A 46 -1.02 10.88 8.86
N ALA A 47 -1.95 9.96 9.08
CA ALA A 47 -1.70 8.53 8.90
C ALA A 47 -1.35 8.19 7.44
N LYS A 48 -2.05 8.78 6.46
CA LYS A 48 -1.70 8.64 5.03
C LYS A 48 -0.29 9.16 4.72
N LYS A 49 0.07 10.34 5.22
CA LYS A 49 1.42 10.91 5.05
C LYS A 49 2.49 10.03 5.72
N LYS A 50 2.19 9.44 6.88
CA LYS A 50 3.10 8.49 7.55
C LYS A 50 3.35 7.25 6.67
N ILE A 51 2.31 6.64 6.12
CA ILE A 51 2.43 5.50 5.20
C ILE A 51 3.27 5.88 3.98
N ALA A 52 3.00 7.03 3.35
CA ALA A 52 3.75 7.48 2.19
C ALA A 52 5.26 7.59 2.49
N ARG A 53 5.62 8.23 3.62
CA ARG A 53 7.03 8.37 4.05
C ARG A 53 7.70 7.01 4.28
N LEU A 54 7.03 6.10 4.98
CA LEU A 54 7.56 4.74 5.24
C LEU A 54 7.76 3.93 3.96
N LEU A 55 6.81 4.02 3.01
CA LEU A 55 6.92 3.37 1.71
C LEU A 55 8.07 3.96 0.87
N THR A 56 8.28 5.28 0.92
CA THR A 56 9.40 5.94 0.25
C THR A 56 10.74 5.43 0.80
N ILE A 57 10.93 5.42 2.12
CA ILE A 57 12.16 4.94 2.76
C ILE A 57 12.43 3.48 2.37
N LYS A 58 11.40 2.63 2.43
CA LYS A 58 11.51 1.23 1.98
C LYS A 58 11.96 1.14 0.53
N ARG A 59 11.43 2.00 -0.35
CA ARG A 59 11.80 2.01 -1.77
C ARG A 59 13.22 2.52 -2.00
N GLU A 60 13.64 3.56 -1.28
CA GLU A 60 15.00 4.09 -1.32
C GLU A 60 16.01 3.02 -0.92
N ARG A 61 15.77 2.28 0.17
CA ARG A 61 16.60 1.14 0.59
C ARG A 61 16.69 0.05 -0.48
N ALA A 62 15.55 -0.30 -1.08
CA ALA A 62 15.52 -1.28 -2.16
C ALA A 62 16.30 -0.82 -3.41
N LEU A 63 16.25 0.47 -3.75
CA LEU A 63 17.00 1.05 -4.85
C LEU A 63 18.50 1.10 -4.57
N ALA A 64 18.90 1.40 -3.33
CA ALA A 64 20.30 1.38 -2.91
C ALA A 64 20.93 -0.02 -3.05
N GLY A 65 20.17 -1.07 -2.72
CA GLY A 65 20.63 -2.46 -2.91
C GLY A 65 20.59 -2.98 -4.35
N THR A 66 19.91 -2.27 -5.27
CA THR A 66 19.80 -2.65 -6.70
C THR A 66 19.98 -1.43 -7.60
N PRO A 67 21.21 -0.88 -7.70
CA PRO A 67 21.49 0.28 -8.54
C PRO A 67 21.18 -0.06 -10.01
N GLY A 68 20.34 0.76 -10.66
CA GLY A 68 19.90 0.53 -12.04
C GLY A 68 18.57 -0.20 -12.21
N ALA A 69 17.91 -0.64 -11.12
CA ALA A 69 16.56 -1.18 -11.21
C ALA A 69 15.58 -0.10 -11.70
N ASN A 70 15.17 -0.20 -12.98
CA ASN A 70 14.21 0.70 -13.61
C ASN A 70 12.97 0.90 -12.72
N LYS A 71 12.43 2.14 -12.69
CA LYS A 71 11.17 2.43 -12.00
C LYS A 71 10.08 1.54 -12.61
N VAL A 72 9.75 0.43 -11.93
CA VAL A 72 8.68 -0.46 -12.38
C VAL A 72 7.38 0.34 -12.30
N ARG A 73 6.82 0.69 -13.46
CA ARG A 73 5.47 1.28 -13.54
C ARG A 73 4.47 0.19 -13.19
N ARG A 74 4.26 -0.08 -11.90
CA ARG A 74 3.29 -1.07 -11.41
C ARG A 74 1.88 -0.81 -11.96
N PHE A 75 1.54 0.44 -12.27
CA PHE A 75 0.23 0.86 -12.78
C PHE A 75 0.28 1.54 -14.15
N SER A 76 1.05 1.03 -15.12
CA SER A 76 0.93 1.49 -16.51
C SER A 76 -0.36 0.96 -17.16
N ARG A 77 -0.81 1.62 -18.25
CA ARG A 77 -1.92 1.11 -19.07
C ARG A 77 -1.58 -0.26 -19.66
N SER A 78 -0.31 -0.50 -20.01
CA SER A 78 0.16 -1.79 -20.55
C SER A 78 0.04 -2.92 -19.52
N THR A 79 0.53 -2.72 -18.28
CA THR A 79 0.45 -3.76 -17.24
C THR A 79 -0.99 -4.05 -16.82
N ARG A 80 -1.87 -3.03 -16.79
CA ARG A 80 -3.31 -3.23 -16.54
C ARG A 80 -4.00 -4.03 -17.65
N LYS A 81 -3.70 -3.74 -18.93
CA LYS A 81 -4.27 -4.49 -20.06
C LYS A 81 -3.85 -5.96 -20.00
N GLU A 82 -2.60 -6.23 -19.68
CA GLU A 82 -2.04 -7.58 -19.56
C GLU A 82 -2.63 -8.35 -18.37
N GLN A 83 -2.74 -7.72 -17.20
CA GLN A 83 -3.40 -8.31 -16.03
C GLN A 83 -4.88 -8.61 -16.29
N ASN A 84 -5.61 -7.73 -16.97
CA ASN A 84 -7.01 -7.96 -17.32
C ASN A 84 -7.16 -9.11 -18.33
N ARG A 85 -6.25 -9.22 -19.31
CA ARG A 85 -6.18 -10.37 -20.22
C ARG A 85 -5.89 -11.66 -19.47
N ALA A 86 -4.93 -11.67 -18.55
CA ALA A 86 -4.60 -12.83 -17.74
C ALA A 86 -5.79 -13.28 -16.87
N LYS A 87 -6.52 -12.33 -16.26
CA LYS A 87 -7.75 -12.62 -15.50
C LYS A 87 -8.86 -13.18 -16.39
N ALA A 88 -9.09 -12.59 -17.57
CA ALA A 88 -10.08 -13.06 -18.53
C ALA A 88 -9.76 -14.48 -19.03
N ASN A 89 -8.50 -14.74 -19.36
CA ASN A 89 -8.03 -16.06 -19.78
C ASN A 89 -8.12 -17.09 -18.65
N GLY A 90 -7.81 -16.69 -17.42
CA GLY A 90 -7.98 -17.54 -16.23
C GLY A 90 -9.45 -17.89 -15.96
N ALA A 91 -10.34 -16.90 -16.09
CA ALA A 91 -11.79 -17.11 -15.98
C ALA A 91 -12.32 -18.02 -17.09
N ALA A 92 -11.86 -17.85 -18.34
CA ALA A 92 -12.21 -18.71 -19.46
C ALA A 92 -11.74 -20.17 -19.26
N LYS A 93 -10.51 -20.38 -18.76
CA LYS A 93 -10.01 -21.72 -18.40
C LYS A 93 -10.82 -22.38 -17.29
N LEU A 94 -11.20 -21.62 -16.25
CA LEU A 94 -12.04 -22.13 -15.16
C LEU A 94 -13.44 -22.49 -15.66
N ALA A 95 -14.04 -21.66 -16.52
CA ALA A 95 -15.35 -21.93 -17.12
C ALA A 95 -15.32 -23.14 -18.07
N ALA A 96 -14.24 -23.35 -18.82
CA ALA A 96 -14.08 -24.53 -19.67
C ALA A 96 -13.89 -25.80 -18.84
N LYS A 97 -13.16 -25.73 -17.72
CA LYS A 97 -12.97 -26.85 -16.79
C LYS A 97 -14.26 -27.24 -16.05
N ALA A 98 -15.18 -26.29 -15.83
CA ALA A 98 -16.46 -26.54 -15.17
C ALA A 98 -17.55 -27.13 -16.08
N LYS A 99 -17.29 -27.21 -17.41
CA LYS A 99 -18.22 -27.76 -18.40
C LYS A 99 -17.87 -29.19 -18.86
N ASN A 100 -16.73 -29.71 -18.41
CA ASN A 100 -16.32 -31.12 -18.56
C ASN A 100 -16.49 -31.82 -17.21
#